data_AF-A0A679J001-F1
#
_entry.id   AF-A0A679J001-F1
#
_cell.length_a   1.000
_cell.length_b   1.000
_cell.length_c   1.000
_cell.angle_alpha   90.00
_cell.angle_beta   90.00
_cell.angle_gamma   90.00
#
_symmetry.space_group_name_H-M   'P 1'
#
loop_
_entity.id
_entity.type
_entity.pdbx_description
1 polymer ?
#
loop_
_entity_poly.entity_id
_entity_poly.type
_entity_poly.pdbx_seq_one_letter_code
_entity_poly.pdbx_strand_id
1 'polypeptide(L)' 'MNDMASVSLPNPQGLVGTWRRFGQVGPVYEIVSVGNALADGEWLMRVRVLETGEEIDYRLTDVLDDPRER' A
#
# COMPACT_ATOMS: atom_id res chain seq x y z
N MET A 1 -24.40 -16.71 -14.95
CA MET A 1 -23.35 -15.79 -15.44
C MET A 1 -22.61 -15.29 -14.22
N ASN A 2 -21.28 -15.42 -14.18
CA ASN A 2 -20.44 -15.13 -13.00
C ASN A 2 -20.53 -13.64 -12.63
N ASP A 3 -21.19 -13.31 -11.53
CA ASP A 3 -21.02 -12.01 -10.87
C ASP A 3 -19.59 -11.98 -10.31
N MET A 4 -18.70 -11.30 -11.04
CA MET A 4 -17.39 -10.93 -10.52
C MET A 4 -17.64 -10.05 -9.31
N ALA A 5 -17.47 -10.63 -8.11
CA ALA A 5 -17.48 -9.89 -6.88
C ALA A 5 -16.56 -8.68 -7.06
N SER A 6 -17.15 -7.49 -7.05
CA SER A 6 -16.45 -6.23 -6.93
C SER A 6 -15.58 -6.38 -5.68
N VAL A 7 -14.29 -6.67 -5.88
CA VAL A 7 -13.35 -6.76 -4.77
C VAL A 7 -13.32 -5.34 -4.21
N SER A 8 -14.05 -5.14 -3.11
CA SER A 8 -14.06 -3.87 -2.41
C SER A 8 -12.66 -3.70 -1.84
N LEU A 9 -11.77 -3.09 -2.62
CA LEU A 9 -10.44 -2.72 -2.16
C LEU A 9 -10.63 -1.92 -0.88
N PRO A 10 -9.88 -2.22 0.20
CA PRO A 10 -9.96 -1.44 1.42
C PRO A 10 -9.71 0.03 1.10
N ASN A 11 -10.47 0.92 1.76
CA ASN A 11 -10.32 2.36 1.59
C ASN A 11 -8.84 2.74 1.81
N PRO A 12 -8.13 3.29 0.81
CA PRO A 12 -6.70 3.60 0.91
C PRO A 12 -6.37 4.52 2.08
N GLN A 13 -7.30 5.43 2.44
CA GLN A 13 -7.16 6.31 3.59
C GLN A 13 -7.05 5.54 4.92
N GLY A 14 -7.69 4.38 5.04
CA GLY A 14 -7.64 3.55 6.24
C GLY A 14 -6.29 2.84 6.45
N LEU A 15 -5.38 2.89 5.46
CA LEU A 15 -4.05 2.30 5.55
C LEU A 15 -3.01 3.31 6.05
N VAL A 16 -3.30 4.61 5.99
CA VAL A 16 -2.38 5.67 6.42
C VAL A 16 -2.12 5.54 7.93
N GLY A 17 -0.85 5.63 8.33
CA GLY A 17 -0.38 5.43 9.69
C GLY A 17 -0.21 3.96 10.09
N THR A 18 -0.37 3.01 9.16
CA THR A 18 -0.06 1.60 9.40
C THR A 18 1.31 1.23 8.84
N TRP A 19 1.88 0.14 9.36
CA TRP A 19 3.18 -0.37 8.97
C TRP A 19 3.08 -1.73 8.28
N ARG A 20 3.94 -1.91 7.29
CA ARG A 20 4.08 -3.15 6.53
C ARG A 20 5.54 -3.39 6.19
N ARG A 21 5.82 -4.55 5.65
CA ARG A 21 7.15 -4.96 5.23
C ARG A 21 7.15 -5.23 3.73
N PHE A 22 8.17 -4.75 3.02
CA PHE A 22 8.31 -5.07 1.59
C PHE A 22 8.55 -6.57 1.41
N GLY A 23 7.55 -7.27 0.91
CA GLY A 23 7.52 -8.73 0.88
C GLY A 23 7.82 -9.37 2.23
N GLN A 24 8.32 -10.60 2.20
CA GLN A 24 8.56 -11.39 3.42
C GLN A 24 9.82 -10.97 4.22
N VAL A 25 10.80 -10.36 3.57
CA VAL A 25 12.14 -10.14 4.15
C VAL A 25 12.69 -8.72 3.98
N GLY A 26 11.94 -7.82 3.33
CA GLY A 26 12.38 -6.45 3.10
C GLY A 26 12.32 -5.56 4.34
N PRO A 27 12.67 -4.27 4.19
CA PRO A 27 12.59 -3.31 5.27
C PRO A 27 11.12 -3.00 5.62
N VAL A 28 10.90 -2.56 6.85
CA VAL A 28 9.59 -2.08 7.30
C VAL A 28 9.39 -0.65 6.81
N TYR A 29 8.18 -0.35 6.37
CA TYR A 29 7.76 0.97 5.95
C TYR A 29 6.46 1.39 6.62
N GLU A 30 6.28 2.70 6.77
CA GLU A 30 5.03 3.34 7.16
C GLU A 30 4.30 3.84 5.92
N ILE A 31 2.98 3.71 5.91
CA ILE A 31 2.12 4.32 4.88
C ILE A 31 1.79 5.75 5.34
N VAL A 32 2.34 6.77 4.68
CA VAL A 32 2.26 8.17 5.16
C VAL A 32 1.12 8.97 4.53
N SER A 33 0.72 8.65 3.29
CA SER A 33 -0.44 9.29 2.65
C SER A 33 -0.95 8.48 1.45
N VAL A 34 -2.17 8.79 1.02
CA VAL A 34 -2.68 8.33 -0.27
C VAL A 34 -2.07 9.20 -1.37
N GLY A 35 -1.45 8.55 -2.35
CA GLY A 35 -0.88 9.19 -3.53
C GLY A 35 -1.93 9.42 -4.63
N ASN A 36 -1.45 9.69 -5.84
CA ASN A 36 -2.31 9.88 -6.99
C ASN A 36 -2.80 8.54 -7.57
N ALA A 37 -3.99 8.56 -8.17
CA ALA A 37 -4.41 7.47 -9.06
C ALA A 37 -3.62 7.56 -10.38
N LEU A 38 -3.15 6.42 -10.87
CA LEU A 38 -2.57 6.24 -12.18
C LEU A 38 -3.69 6.22 -13.25
N ALA A 39 -3.30 6.43 -14.51
CA ALA A 39 -4.23 6.52 -15.64
C ALA A 39 -5.04 5.23 -15.88
N ASP A 40 -4.59 4.10 -15.35
CA ASP A 40 -5.24 2.78 -15.41
C ASP A 40 -6.17 2.51 -14.21
N GLY A 41 -6.31 3.46 -13.29
CA GLY A 41 -7.16 3.33 -12.11
C GLY A 41 -6.47 2.66 -10.92
N GLU A 42 -5.18 2.35 -11.02
CA GLU A 42 -4.39 1.88 -9.88
C GLU A 42 -4.05 3.05 -8.96
N TRP A 43 -4.07 2.81 -7.64
CA TRP A 43 -3.73 3.83 -6.65
C TRP A 43 -2.29 3.71 -6.20
N LEU A 44 -1.61 4.83 -6.08
CA LEU A 44 -0.34 4.91 -5.38
C LEU A 44 -0.56 5.30 -3.92
N MET A 45 0.33 4.81 -3.08
CA MET A 45 0.50 5.16 -1.68
C MET A 45 1.87 5.81 -1.53
N ARG A 46 1.95 6.88 -0.75
CA ARG A 46 3.24 7.39 -0.30
C ARG A 46 3.65 6.56 0.91
N VAL A 47 4.83 5.95 0.86
CA VAL A 47 5.38 5.16 1.97
C VAL A 47 6.73 5.71 2.40
N ARG A 48 7.05 5.58 3.69
CA ARG A 48 8.35 5.94 4.26
C ARG A 48 9.05 4.69 4.77
N VAL A 49 10.23 4.40 4.25
CA VAL A 49 11.08 3.31 4.74
C VAL A 49 11.61 3.71 6.12
N LEU A 50 11.34 2.90 7.16
CA LEU A 50 11.69 3.28 8.53
C LEU A 50 13.20 3.31 8.78
N GLU A 51 13.94 2.42 8.11
CA GLU A 51 15.39 2.30 8.30
C GLU A 51 16.16 3.49 7.73
N THR A 52 15.71 4.05 6.60
CA THR A 52 16.43 5.11 5.88
C THR A 52 15.75 6.47 5.95
N GLY A 53 14.45 6.51 6.27
CA GLY A 53 13.61 7.71 6.19
C GLY A 53 13.24 8.11 4.75
N GLU A 54 13.63 7.32 3.75
CA GLU A 54 13.31 7.57 2.35
C GLU A 54 11.80 7.45 2.11
N GLU A 55 11.24 8.37 1.34
CA GLU A 55 9.84 8.34 0.95
C GLU A 55 9.68 8.08 -0.56
N ILE A 56 8.91 7.05 -0.87
CA ILE A 56 8.67 6.59 -2.24
C ILE A 56 7.18 6.44 -2.51
N ASP A 57 6.81 6.48 -3.79
CA ASP A 57 5.46 6.14 -4.23
C ASP A 57 5.41 4.63 -4.52
N TYR A 58 4.41 3.96 -3.94
CA TYR A 58 4.29 2.51 -3.96
C TYR A 58 2.87 2.07 -4.30
N ARG A 59 2.70 0.96 -5.02
CA ARG A 59 1.38 0.55 -5.52
C ARG A 59 0.51 0.07 -4.37
N LEU A 60 -0.75 0.48 -4.37
CA LEU A 60 -1.73 0.00 -3.38
C LEU A 60 -1.88 -1.52 -3.43
N THR A 61 -1.82 -2.11 -4.62
CA THR A 61 -1.87 -3.57 -4.83
C THR A 61 -0.74 -4.26 -4.07
N ASP A 62 0.51 -3.82 -4.27
CA ASP A 62 1.67 -4.34 -3.57
C ASP A 62 1.57 -4.13 -2.04
N VAL A 63 1.11 -2.95 -1.60
CA VAL A 63 0.83 -2.66 -0.18
C VAL A 63 -0.14 -3.67 0.43
N LEU A 64 -1.17 -4.07 -0.30
CA LEU A 64 -2.18 -5.01 0.21
C LEU A 64 -1.66 -6.44 0.32
N ASP A 65 -0.77 -6.82 -0.60
CA ASP A 65 -0.13 -8.15 -0.63
C ASP A 65 1.00 -8.28 0.40
N ASP A 66 1.64 -7.17 0.76
CA ASP A 66 2.71 -7.14 1.76
C ASP A 66 2.20 -7.54 3.15
N PRO A 67 2.96 -8.37 3.91
CA PRO A 67 2.57 -8.76 5.26
C PRO A 67 2.47 -7.54 6.19
N ARG A 68 1.46 -7.56 7.05
CA ARG A 68 1.30 -6.56 8.10
C ARG A 68 2.37 -6.77 9.16
N GLU A 69 3.05 -5.69 9.53
CA GLU A 69 3.92 -5.70 10.72
C GLU A 69 3.05 -5.45 11.96
N ARG A 70 3.41 -6.07 13.10
CA ARG A 70 2.60 -6.05 14.33
C ARG A 70 2.86 -4.83 15.19
#